data_AF-A0A0G1MBI1-F1
#
_entry.id   AF-A0A0G1MBI1-F1
#
_cell.length_a   1.000
_cell.length_b   1.000
_cell.length_c   1.000
_cell.angle_alpha   90.00
_cell.angle_beta   90.00
_cell.angle_gamma   90.00
#
_symmetry.space_group_name_H-M   'P 1'
#
loop_
_entity.id
_entity.type
_entity.pdbx_description
1 polymer ?
#
loop_
_entity_poly.entity_id
_entity_poly.type
_entity_poly.pdbx_seq_one_letter_code
_entity_poly.pdbx_strand_id
1 'polypeptide(L)'
;MAAPATHIVLADKIFDKYFHGKDKKVFYVGTSFPDIRYMGIIDREKTHFGNLTLRVLQSLSSFEAGLKSHSLVDRVREEFMKSRGVYSLVPESQFITQSLKFFEDKVLYEKRSDWNEITPFFKDVTKDELSFGLKGSDIEKWHQFLQMYFTSGPNDQNIRTFVATIGKPNEMAVEIIRLTKSMEDNAQLRNIVEDFYENFEELVRT
;
A
#
# COMPACT_ATOMS: atom_id res chain seq x y z
N MET A 1 1.57 -4.81 7.35
CA MET A 1 1.05 -4.53 5.99
C MET A 1 1.17 -3.04 5.72
N ALA A 2 1.47 -2.61 4.50
CA ALA A 2 1.58 -1.20 4.14
C ALA A 2 0.20 -0.61 3.72
N ALA A 3 0.16 0.70 3.45
CA ALA A 3 -0.99 1.39 2.86
C ALA A 3 -0.70 1.73 1.37
N PRO A 4 -1.72 2.17 0.60
CA PRO A 4 -1.61 2.27 -0.85
C PRO A 4 -0.45 3.12 -1.35
N ALA A 5 -0.13 4.26 -0.72
CA ALA A 5 0.96 5.10 -1.21
C ALA A 5 2.33 4.44 -0.98
N THR A 6 2.55 3.87 0.21
CA THR A 6 3.76 3.10 0.51
C THR A 6 3.96 1.95 -0.47
N HIS A 7 2.90 1.21 -0.82
CA HIS A 7 3.01 0.15 -1.82
C HIS A 7 3.50 0.66 -3.17
N ILE A 8 2.95 1.77 -3.68
CA ILE A 8 3.36 2.35 -4.96
C ILE A 8 4.79 2.91 -4.89
N VAL A 9 5.14 3.61 -3.81
CA VAL A 9 6.49 4.20 -3.63
C VAL A 9 7.56 3.11 -3.61
N LEU A 10 7.33 2.02 -2.87
CA LEU A 10 8.29 0.92 -2.78
C LEU A 10 8.33 0.08 -4.05
N ALA A 11 7.19 -0.14 -4.70
CA ALA A 11 7.13 -0.77 -6.01
C ALA A 11 7.93 0.00 -7.07
N ASP A 12 7.81 1.33 -7.09
CA ASP A 12 8.57 2.20 -8.01
C ASP A 12 10.06 2.12 -7.80
N LYS A 13 10.50 2.16 -6.53
CA LYS A 13 11.92 2.11 -6.16
C LYS A 13 12.63 0.90 -6.77
N ILE A 14 11.91 -0.20 -6.98
CA ILE A 14 12.47 -1.44 -7.55
C ILE A 14 12.01 -1.68 -9.01
N PHE A 15 11.13 -0.85 -9.58
CA PHE A 15 10.48 -1.12 -10.86
C PHE A 15 11.48 -1.12 -12.02
N ASP A 16 12.20 -0.02 -12.22
CA ASP A 16 13.06 0.14 -13.39
C ASP A 16 14.21 -0.88 -13.40
N LYS A 17 14.68 -1.30 -12.22
CA LYS A 17 15.78 -2.26 -12.11
C LYS A 17 15.36 -3.71 -12.36
N TYR A 18 14.23 -4.15 -11.80
CA TYR A 18 13.84 -5.56 -11.83
C TYR A 18 12.70 -5.86 -12.80
N PHE A 19 11.98 -4.84 -13.26
CA PHE A 19 10.77 -4.98 -14.06
C PHE A 19 10.77 -4.13 -15.34
N HIS A 20 11.94 -3.73 -15.85
CA HIS A 20 12.12 -2.86 -17.04
C HIS A 20 11.34 -3.28 -18.30
N GLY A 21 11.01 -4.56 -18.47
CA GLY A 21 10.21 -5.07 -19.59
C GLY A 21 8.71 -5.14 -19.34
N LYS A 22 8.22 -4.69 -18.18
CA LYS A 22 6.81 -4.76 -17.80
C LYS A 22 6.11 -3.44 -18.08
N ASP A 23 4.80 -3.52 -18.29
CA ASP A 23 3.94 -2.35 -18.37
C ASP A 23 3.76 -1.76 -16.96
N LYS A 24 4.26 -0.53 -16.75
CA LYS A 24 4.25 0.15 -15.45
C LYS A 24 2.83 0.43 -14.95
N LYS A 25 1.90 0.84 -15.83
CA LYS A 25 0.49 1.08 -15.47
C LYS A 25 -0.13 -0.22 -14.96
N VAL A 26 -0.01 -1.31 -15.72
CA VAL A 26 -0.61 -2.61 -15.37
C VAL A 26 0.02 -3.17 -14.08
N PHE A 27 1.33 -3.01 -13.90
CA PHE A 27 2.02 -3.41 -12.67
C PHE A 27 1.51 -2.64 -11.45
N TYR A 28 1.28 -1.33 -11.58
CA TYR A 28 0.84 -0.49 -10.46
C TYR A 28 -0.61 -0.78 -10.08
N VAL A 29 -1.47 -1.00 -11.07
CA VAL A 29 -2.83 -1.50 -10.85
C VAL A 29 -2.80 -2.82 -10.10
N GLY A 30 -1.98 -3.78 -10.55
CA GLY A 30 -1.77 -5.06 -9.85
C GLY A 30 -1.27 -4.87 -8.41
N THR A 31 -0.33 -3.95 -8.19
CA THR A 31 0.26 -3.67 -6.86
C THR A 31 -0.78 -3.15 -5.85
N SER A 32 -1.72 -2.31 -6.28
CA SER A 32 -2.76 -1.75 -5.41
C SER A 32 -4.02 -2.61 -5.31
N PHE A 33 -4.17 -3.61 -6.16
CA PHE A 33 -5.37 -4.44 -6.22
C PHE A 33 -5.69 -5.20 -4.91
N PRO A 34 -4.74 -5.85 -4.20
CA PRO A 34 -5.06 -6.69 -3.04
C PRO A 34 -5.80 -5.96 -1.90
N ASP A 35 -5.62 -4.65 -1.76
CA ASP A 35 -6.28 -3.82 -0.75
C ASP A 35 -7.78 -3.59 -0.99
N ILE A 36 -8.30 -3.94 -2.18
CA ILE A 36 -9.74 -3.97 -2.43
C ILE A 36 -10.49 -4.90 -1.46
N ARG A 37 -9.81 -5.91 -0.90
CA ARG A 37 -10.38 -6.85 0.10
C ARG A 37 -10.98 -6.13 1.30
N TYR A 38 -10.50 -4.93 1.64
CA TYR A 38 -11.02 -4.21 2.79
C TYR A 38 -12.50 -3.82 2.63
N MET A 39 -13.00 -3.80 1.38
CA MET A 39 -14.43 -3.62 1.09
C MET A 39 -15.27 -4.87 1.40
N GLY A 40 -14.67 -5.98 1.82
CA GLY A 40 -15.38 -7.22 2.18
C GLY A 40 -15.89 -8.04 0.98
N ILE A 41 -15.40 -7.74 -0.23
CA ILE A 41 -15.87 -8.35 -1.48
C ILE A 41 -14.99 -9.48 -2.01
N ILE A 42 -13.80 -9.66 -1.43
CA ILE A 42 -12.85 -10.71 -1.81
C ILE A 42 -12.05 -11.18 -0.60
N ASP A 43 -11.79 -12.48 -0.54
CA ASP A 43 -10.99 -13.08 0.52
C ASP A 43 -9.51 -12.71 0.39
N ARG A 44 -8.84 -12.55 1.53
CA ARG A 44 -7.40 -12.24 1.59
C ARG A 44 -6.56 -13.29 0.84
N GLU A 45 -6.89 -14.56 0.99
CA GLU A 45 -6.13 -15.69 0.42
C GLU A 45 -6.11 -15.69 -1.11
N LYS A 46 -7.09 -15.04 -1.76
CA LYS A 46 -7.14 -14.91 -3.22
C LYS A 46 -6.16 -13.87 -3.74
N THR A 47 -5.72 -12.95 -2.90
CA THR A 47 -4.94 -11.76 -3.29
C THR A 47 -3.59 -11.63 -2.58
N HIS A 48 -3.34 -12.43 -1.54
CA HIS A 48 -2.10 -12.41 -0.77
C HIS A 48 -1.41 -13.77 -0.83
N PHE A 49 -0.12 -13.75 -1.18
CA PHE A 49 0.65 -14.95 -1.48
C PHE A 49 1.88 -15.05 -0.59
N GLY A 50 2.17 -16.25 -0.09
CA GLY A 50 3.38 -16.53 0.68
C GLY A 50 4.56 -16.97 -0.20
N ASN A 51 5.75 -17.08 0.41
CA ASN A 51 6.96 -17.64 -0.19
C ASN A 51 7.38 -16.99 -1.53
N LEU A 52 7.21 -15.67 -1.63
CA LEU A 52 7.58 -14.89 -2.81
C LEU A 52 9.02 -14.42 -2.73
N THR A 53 9.73 -14.52 -3.85
CA THR A 53 11.06 -13.91 -4.06
C THR A 53 11.00 -12.97 -5.25
N LEU A 54 11.84 -11.94 -5.24
CA LEU A 54 11.92 -10.98 -6.34
C LEU A 54 12.15 -11.68 -7.70
N ARG A 55 12.97 -12.74 -7.72
CA ARG A 55 13.24 -13.55 -8.92
C ARG A 55 11.97 -14.18 -9.51
N VAL A 56 11.08 -14.72 -8.68
CA VAL A 56 9.83 -15.34 -9.13
C VAL A 56 8.90 -14.30 -9.77
N LEU A 57 8.87 -13.08 -9.24
CA LEU A 57 8.01 -12.00 -9.76
C LEU A 57 8.43 -11.55 -11.16
N GLN A 58 9.72 -11.61 -11.50
CA GLN A 58 10.24 -11.15 -12.80
C GLN A 58 9.69 -11.96 -13.99
N SER A 59 9.41 -13.25 -13.80
CA SER A 59 8.87 -14.12 -14.86
C SER A 59 7.37 -14.03 -15.08
N LEU A 60 6.64 -13.26 -14.26
CA LEU A 60 5.18 -13.16 -14.33
C LEU A 60 4.72 -12.10 -15.33
N SER A 61 3.43 -12.05 -15.66
CA SER A 61 2.86 -10.90 -16.38
C SER A 61 3.00 -9.60 -15.58
N SER A 62 2.80 -8.44 -16.21
CA SER A 62 2.85 -7.14 -15.53
C SER A 62 1.92 -7.08 -14.32
N PHE A 63 0.67 -7.52 -14.50
CA PHE A 63 -0.34 -7.49 -13.45
C PHE A 63 0.01 -8.45 -12.31
N GLU A 64 0.33 -9.71 -12.62
CA GLU A 64 0.68 -10.72 -11.61
C GLU A 64 1.96 -10.35 -10.84
N ALA A 65 2.95 -9.76 -11.52
CA ALA A 65 4.15 -9.27 -10.86
C ALA A 65 3.81 -8.15 -9.86
N GLY A 66 2.95 -7.20 -10.25
CA GLY A 66 2.45 -6.16 -9.34
C GLY A 66 1.66 -6.74 -8.16
N LEU A 67 0.69 -7.60 -8.45
CA LEU A 67 -0.15 -8.29 -7.48
C LEU A 67 0.68 -9.01 -6.41
N LYS A 68 1.73 -9.74 -6.83
CA LYS A 68 2.61 -10.43 -5.90
C LYS A 68 3.65 -9.50 -5.26
N SER A 69 4.03 -8.40 -5.91
CA SER A 69 4.87 -7.36 -5.30
C SER A 69 4.22 -6.75 -4.06
N HIS A 70 2.89 -6.59 -4.04
CA HIS A 70 2.14 -6.19 -2.85
C HIS A 70 2.45 -7.09 -1.64
N SER A 71 2.37 -8.41 -1.82
CA SER A 71 2.62 -9.38 -0.76
C SER A 71 4.09 -9.42 -0.33
N LEU A 72 5.02 -9.21 -1.28
CA LEU A 72 6.44 -9.07 -0.98
C LEU A 72 6.71 -7.84 -0.11
N VAL A 73 6.17 -6.68 -0.47
CA VAL A 73 6.25 -5.44 0.32
C VAL A 73 5.70 -5.67 1.72
N ASP A 74 4.51 -6.25 1.82
CA ASP A 74 3.85 -6.52 3.10
C ASP A 74 4.71 -7.36 4.03
N ARG A 75 5.31 -8.44 3.52
CA ARG A 75 6.18 -9.33 4.27
C ARG A 75 7.45 -8.62 4.73
N VAL A 76 8.19 -8.02 3.80
CA VAL A 76 9.47 -7.37 4.06
C VAL A 76 9.29 -6.20 5.03
N ARG A 77 8.24 -5.39 4.85
CA ARG A 77 7.86 -4.33 5.79
C ARG A 77 7.59 -4.90 7.18
N GLU A 78 6.82 -5.98 7.29
CA GLU A 78 6.47 -6.54 8.61
C GLU A 78 7.69 -7.08 9.36
N GLU A 79 8.57 -7.79 8.68
CA GLU A 79 9.84 -8.29 9.23
C GLU A 79 10.73 -7.12 9.70
N PHE A 80 10.88 -6.10 8.86
CA PHE A 80 11.69 -4.93 9.18
C PHE A 80 11.14 -4.18 10.40
N MET A 81 9.85 -3.82 10.41
CA MET A 81 9.24 -3.05 11.51
C MET A 81 9.30 -3.81 12.85
N LYS A 82 9.12 -5.14 12.83
CA LYS A 82 9.30 -5.98 14.03
C LYS A 82 10.74 -5.98 14.51
N SER A 83 11.72 -6.12 13.61
CA SER A 83 13.14 -6.12 13.96
C SER A 83 13.61 -4.81 14.60
N ARG A 84 12.94 -3.69 14.27
CA ARG A 84 13.22 -2.35 14.82
C ARG A 84 12.37 -2.00 16.05
N GLY A 85 11.54 -2.92 16.53
CA GLY A 85 10.72 -2.70 17.74
C GLY A 85 9.62 -1.64 17.57
N VAL A 86 9.21 -1.33 16.33
CA VAL A 86 8.30 -0.21 16.01
C VAL A 86 7.01 -0.22 16.83
N TYR A 87 6.43 -1.40 17.04
CA TYR A 87 5.17 -1.54 17.78
C TYR A 87 5.26 -1.15 19.26
N SER A 88 6.47 -1.07 19.83
CA SER A 88 6.70 -0.55 21.19
C SER A 88 6.85 0.97 21.25
N LEU A 89 7.01 1.64 20.10
CA LEU A 89 7.21 3.09 20.00
C LEU A 89 5.90 3.86 19.78
N VAL A 90 4.79 3.14 19.62
CA VAL A 90 3.46 3.68 19.28
C VAL A 90 2.51 3.50 20.45
N PRO A 91 1.56 4.44 20.68
CA PRO A 91 0.60 4.31 21.78
C PRO A 91 -0.26 3.05 21.66
N GLU A 92 -0.55 2.41 22.80
CA GLU A 92 -1.42 1.23 22.84
C GLU A 92 -2.83 1.55 22.29
N SER A 93 -3.26 0.80 21.27
CA SER A 93 -4.60 0.90 20.69
C SER A 93 -4.91 -0.30 19.81
N GLN A 94 -6.19 -0.66 19.69
CA GLN A 94 -6.64 -1.66 18.70
C GLN A 94 -6.40 -1.22 17.25
N PHE A 95 -6.15 0.07 16.99
CA PHE A 95 -5.95 0.62 15.65
C PHE A 95 -4.49 0.96 15.33
N ILE A 96 -3.52 0.52 16.16
CA ILE A 96 -2.08 0.76 15.94
C ILE A 96 -1.68 0.44 14.49
N THR A 97 -2.09 -0.72 13.98
CA THR A 97 -1.67 -1.18 12.65
C THR A 97 -2.16 -0.24 11.56
N GLN A 98 -3.41 0.23 11.65
CA GLN A 98 -3.98 1.17 10.68
C GLN A 98 -3.35 2.54 10.79
N SER A 99 -3.15 3.06 11.99
CA SER A 99 -2.54 4.37 12.21
C SER A 99 -1.09 4.41 11.76
N LEU A 100 -0.34 3.33 11.99
CA LEU A 100 1.06 3.20 11.57
C LEU A 100 1.18 3.19 10.04
N LYS A 101 0.28 2.48 9.33
CA LYS A 101 0.21 2.52 7.86
C LYS A 101 0.02 3.93 7.31
N PHE A 102 -0.90 4.71 7.89
CA PHE A 102 -1.13 6.08 7.44
C PHE A 102 0.01 7.03 7.81
N PHE A 103 0.70 6.76 8.92
CA PHE A 103 1.94 7.47 9.25
C PHE A 103 3.05 7.14 8.24
N GLU A 104 3.24 5.87 7.88
CA GLU A 104 4.19 5.45 6.85
C GLU A 104 3.89 6.12 5.51
N ASP A 105 2.63 6.11 5.07
CA ASP A 105 2.22 6.81 3.86
C ASP A 105 2.56 8.31 3.96
N LYS A 106 2.33 8.99 5.10
CA LYS A 106 2.69 10.41 5.27
C LYS A 106 4.19 10.67 5.09
N VAL A 107 5.04 9.81 5.65
CA VAL A 107 6.50 9.95 5.55
C VAL A 107 6.97 9.65 4.12
N LEU A 108 6.41 8.63 3.48
CA LEU A 108 6.91 8.13 2.19
C LEU A 108 6.26 8.79 0.97
N TYR A 109 5.10 9.43 1.12
CA TYR A 109 4.38 10.06 0.01
C TYR A 109 5.24 11.10 -0.72
N GLU A 110 6.05 11.86 0.01
CA GLU A 110 6.94 12.90 -0.53
C GLU A 110 8.18 12.33 -1.25
N LYS A 111 8.48 11.04 -1.10
CA LYS A 111 9.54 10.37 -1.91
C LYS A 111 9.17 10.29 -3.39
N ARG A 112 7.94 10.70 -3.72
CA ARG A 112 7.41 10.76 -5.07
C ARG A 112 6.70 12.10 -5.32
N SER A 113 7.01 12.75 -6.44
CA SER A 113 6.39 14.03 -6.82
C SER A 113 5.42 13.95 -8.00
N ASP A 114 5.46 12.85 -8.77
CA ASP A 114 4.73 12.59 -10.02
C ASP A 114 3.40 11.85 -9.82
N TRP A 115 2.72 12.04 -8.67
CA TRP A 115 1.45 11.36 -8.40
C TRP A 115 0.37 11.59 -9.47
N ASN A 116 0.39 12.75 -10.14
CA ASN A 116 -0.49 13.06 -11.27
C ASN A 116 -0.30 12.13 -12.49
N GLU A 117 0.85 11.48 -12.63
CA GLU A 117 1.10 10.49 -13.69
C GLU A 117 0.51 9.12 -13.34
N ILE A 118 0.42 8.80 -12.06
CA ILE A 118 -0.06 7.51 -11.54
C ILE A 118 -1.56 7.49 -11.39
N THR A 119 -2.18 8.59 -10.94
CA THR A 119 -3.63 8.68 -10.73
C THR A 119 -4.42 8.17 -11.96
N PRO A 120 -4.10 8.55 -13.21
CA PRO A 120 -4.77 8.04 -14.41
C PRO A 120 -4.64 6.52 -14.66
N PHE A 121 -3.71 5.82 -14.01
CA PHE A 121 -3.57 4.37 -14.16
C PHE A 121 -4.80 3.61 -13.67
N PHE A 122 -5.53 4.19 -12.72
CA PHE A 122 -6.74 3.63 -12.10
C PHE A 122 -8.02 4.17 -12.74
N LYS A 123 -7.97 4.66 -13.98
CA LYS A 123 -9.17 5.15 -14.69
C LYS A 123 -10.04 4.01 -15.22
N ASP A 124 -9.40 2.92 -15.64
CA ASP A 124 -10.05 1.83 -16.38
C ASP A 124 -9.93 0.52 -15.59
N VAL A 125 -11.01 -0.25 -15.54
CA VAL A 125 -10.99 -1.62 -15.03
C VAL A 125 -10.38 -2.56 -16.06
N THR A 126 -9.42 -3.38 -15.64
CA THR A 126 -8.72 -4.32 -16.51
C THR A 126 -9.36 -5.71 -16.54
N LYS A 127 -9.05 -6.50 -17.58
CA LYS A 127 -9.48 -7.91 -17.66
C LYS A 127 -8.87 -8.76 -16.54
N ASP A 128 -7.64 -8.46 -16.13
CA ASP A 128 -6.96 -9.19 -15.06
C ASP A 128 -7.69 -8.99 -13.72
N GLU A 129 -8.16 -7.78 -13.41
CA GLU A 129 -8.95 -7.53 -12.20
C GLU A 129 -10.32 -8.23 -12.23
N LEU A 130 -10.99 -8.20 -13.38
CA LEU A 130 -12.27 -8.90 -13.57
C LEU A 130 -12.13 -10.43 -13.47
N SER A 131 -10.95 -10.98 -13.74
CA SER A 131 -10.68 -12.42 -13.64
C SER A 131 -10.85 -12.97 -12.22
N PHE A 132 -10.84 -12.10 -11.20
CA PHE A 132 -11.12 -12.47 -9.80
C PHE A 132 -12.61 -12.65 -9.49
N GLY A 133 -13.49 -12.52 -10.49
CA GLY A 133 -14.94 -12.70 -10.32
C GLY A 133 -15.63 -11.53 -9.61
N LEU A 134 -14.99 -10.36 -9.56
CA LEU A 134 -15.54 -9.15 -8.97
C LEU A 134 -16.42 -8.39 -9.97
N LYS A 135 -17.37 -7.61 -9.46
CA LYS A 135 -18.15 -6.70 -10.30
C LYS A 135 -17.30 -5.51 -10.69
N GLY A 136 -17.39 -5.08 -11.95
CA GLY A 136 -16.68 -3.89 -12.44
C GLY A 136 -16.93 -2.65 -11.57
N SER A 137 -18.16 -2.44 -11.13
CA SER A 137 -18.54 -1.32 -10.24
C SER A 137 -17.82 -1.32 -8.89
N ASP A 138 -17.49 -2.49 -8.35
CA ASP A 138 -16.77 -2.58 -7.08
C ASP A 138 -15.29 -2.21 -7.26
N ILE A 139 -14.69 -2.61 -8.39
CA ILE A 139 -13.34 -2.23 -8.78
C ILE A 139 -13.28 -0.73 -9.07
N GLU A 140 -14.25 -0.18 -9.80
CA GLU A 140 -14.35 1.26 -10.07
C GLU A 140 -14.43 2.07 -8.77
N LYS A 141 -15.20 1.62 -7.77
CA LYS A 141 -15.27 2.28 -6.47
C LYS A 141 -13.91 2.28 -5.76
N TRP A 142 -13.18 1.17 -5.80
CA TRP A 142 -11.82 1.10 -5.26
C TRP A 142 -10.85 2.01 -6.00
N HIS A 143 -10.90 2.01 -7.33
CA HIS A 143 -10.12 2.89 -8.19
C HIS A 143 -10.40 4.37 -7.94
N GLN A 144 -11.65 4.76 -7.75
CA GLN A 144 -12.02 6.14 -7.39
C GLN A 144 -11.40 6.55 -6.05
N PHE A 145 -11.42 5.67 -5.06
CA PHE A 145 -10.74 5.91 -3.78
C PHE A 145 -9.22 6.10 -3.99
N LEU A 146 -8.56 5.19 -4.74
CA LEU A 146 -7.13 5.30 -5.01
C LEU A 146 -6.76 6.58 -5.75
N GLN A 147 -7.54 6.98 -6.76
CA GLN A 147 -7.32 8.23 -7.50
C GLN A 147 -7.39 9.45 -6.57
N MET A 148 -8.43 9.53 -5.74
CA MET A 148 -8.57 10.61 -4.75
C MET A 148 -7.40 10.59 -3.74
N TYR A 149 -7.03 9.39 -3.26
CA TYR A 149 -5.98 9.20 -2.28
C TYR A 149 -4.61 9.63 -2.80
N PHE A 150 -4.23 9.19 -4.00
CA PHE A 150 -2.98 9.56 -4.65
C PHE A 150 -2.95 11.00 -5.14
N THR A 151 -4.09 11.64 -5.36
CA THR A 151 -4.11 13.07 -5.75
C THR A 151 -3.84 13.99 -4.56
N SER A 152 -4.41 13.66 -3.40
CA SER A 152 -4.41 14.55 -2.23
C SER A 152 -3.54 14.07 -1.06
N GLY A 153 -2.91 12.91 -1.22
CA GLY A 153 -2.02 12.30 -0.24
C GLY A 153 -2.69 11.87 1.06
N PRO A 154 -1.93 11.27 1.99
CA PRO A 154 -2.44 10.83 3.28
C PRO A 154 -2.79 12.02 4.19
N ASN A 155 -4.07 12.34 4.27
CA ASN A 155 -4.61 13.40 5.11
C ASN A 155 -5.85 12.93 5.90
N ASP A 156 -6.31 13.74 6.85
CA ASP A 156 -7.45 13.41 7.72
C ASP A 156 -8.71 13.07 6.92
N GLN A 157 -9.00 13.80 5.85
CA GLN A 157 -10.17 13.56 5.00
C GLN A 157 -10.05 12.20 4.29
N ASN A 158 -8.87 11.86 3.77
CA ASN A 158 -8.63 10.59 3.10
C ASN A 158 -8.68 9.40 4.04
N ILE A 159 -8.26 9.55 5.30
CA ILE A 159 -8.46 8.53 6.33
C ILE A 159 -9.96 8.30 6.58
N ARG A 160 -10.76 9.37 6.69
CA ARG A 160 -12.22 9.26 6.83
C ARG A 160 -12.86 8.58 5.63
N THR A 161 -12.47 8.99 4.42
CA THR A 161 -12.99 8.38 3.19
C THR A 161 -12.60 6.90 3.10
N PHE A 162 -11.38 6.52 3.49
CA PHE A 162 -10.98 5.11 3.55
C PHE A 162 -11.89 4.31 4.50
N VAL A 163 -12.03 4.77 5.75
CA VAL A 163 -12.87 4.13 6.77
C VAL A 163 -14.32 4.00 6.30
N ALA A 164 -14.88 5.05 5.68
CA ALA A 164 -16.22 5.01 5.10
C ALA A 164 -16.32 4.02 3.92
N THR A 165 -15.31 3.98 3.05
CA THR A 165 -15.25 3.08 1.88
C THR A 165 -15.33 1.62 2.29
N ILE A 166 -14.71 1.26 3.41
CA ILE A 166 -14.69 -0.09 3.97
C ILE A 166 -15.86 -0.37 4.94
N GLY A 167 -16.85 0.52 4.99
CA GLY A 167 -18.08 0.35 5.77
C GLY A 167 -17.87 0.40 7.28
N LYS A 168 -16.86 1.13 7.76
CA LYS A 168 -16.53 1.25 9.19
C LYS A 168 -17.05 2.56 9.79
N PRO A 169 -17.33 2.59 11.10
CA PRO A 169 -17.86 3.76 11.79
C PRO A 169 -16.84 4.91 11.83
N ASN A 170 -17.31 6.16 11.81
CA ASN A 170 -16.44 7.35 11.75
C ASN A 170 -15.56 7.51 13.01
N GLU A 171 -15.98 6.95 14.14
CA GLU A 171 -15.21 6.89 15.38
C GLU A 171 -13.87 6.18 15.18
N MET A 172 -13.83 5.15 14.32
CA MET A 172 -12.59 4.50 13.93
C MET A 172 -11.66 5.46 13.19
N ALA A 173 -12.19 6.30 12.30
CA ALA A 173 -11.38 7.30 11.58
C ALA A 173 -10.82 8.35 12.53
N VAL A 174 -11.64 8.84 13.48
CA VAL A 174 -11.20 9.81 14.49
C VAL A 174 -10.04 9.28 15.31
N GLU A 175 -10.13 8.03 15.78
CA GLU A 175 -9.07 7.41 16.55
C GLU A 175 -7.81 7.14 15.72
N ILE A 176 -7.96 6.69 14.47
CA ILE A 176 -6.82 6.52 13.56
C ILE A 176 -6.09 7.84 13.35
N ILE A 177 -6.82 8.92 13.06
CA ILE A 177 -6.25 10.26 12.87
C ILE A 177 -5.50 10.73 14.11
N ARG A 178 -6.11 10.57 15.29
CA ARG A 178 -5.50 10.98 16.57
C ARG A 178 -4.16 10.26 16.79
N LEU A 179 -4.13 8.94 16.61
CA LEU A 179 -2.94 8.13 16.75
C LEU A 179 -1.88 8.49 15.70
N THR A 180 -2.26 8.65 14.44
CA THR A 180 -1.34 9.06 13.37
C THR A 180 -0.69 10.41 13.68
N LYS A 181 -1.44 11.40 14.17
CA LYS A 181 -0.88 12.69 14.60
C LYS A 181 0.08 12.56 15.78
N SER A 182 -0.23 11.70 16.76
CA SER A 182 0.68 11.47 17.89
C SER A 182 2.03 10.86 17.50
N MET A 183 2.11 10.26 16.31
CA MET A 183 3.35 9.70 15.76
C MET A 183 4.20 10.72 14.99
N GLU A 184 3.63 11.87 14.59
CA GLU A 184 4.31 12.85 13.72
C GLU A 184 5.55 13.49 14.37
N ASP A 185 5.51 13.69 15.69
CA ASP A 185 6.61 14.25 16.48
C ASP A 185 7.63 13.19 16.93
N ASN A 186 7.40 11.90 16.62
CA ASN A 186 8.32 10.83 16.99
C ASN A 186 9.44 10.68 15.94
N ALA A 187 10.52 11.43 16.13
CA ALA A 187 11.69 11.41 15.25
C ALA A 187 12.29 10.00 15.07
N GLN A 188 12.30 9.18 16.13
CA GLN A 188 12.81 7.81 16.04
C GLN A 188 11.96 6.96 15.09
N LEU A 189 10.63 7.07 15.19
CA LEU A 189 9.71 6.33 14.33
C LEU A 189 9.84 6.78 12.86
N ARG A 190 9.94 8.09 12.62
CA ARG A 190 10.22 8.64 11.27
C ARG A 190 11.52 8.07 10.70
N ASN A 191 12.61 8.12 11.47
CA ASN A 191 13.90 7.60 11.04
C ASN A 191 13.84 6.11 10.68
N ILE A 192 13.04 5.30 11.40
CA ILE A 192 12.86 3.88 11.07
C ILE A 192 12.15 3.71 9.72
N VAL A 193 11.12 4.52 9.43
CA VAL A 193 10.40 4.48 8.15
C VAL A 193 11.28 4.94 6.99
N GLU A 194 12.10 5.97 7.21
CA GLU A 194 13.09 6.43 6.23
C GLU A 194 14.17 5.38 5.99
N ASP A 195 14.75 4.79 7.05
CA ASP A 195 15.72 3.69 6.95
C ASP A 195 15.13 2.49 6.21
N PHE A 196 13.86 2.17 6.44
CA PHE A 196 13.15 1.14 5.68
C PHE A 196 13.14 1.44 4.18
N TYR A 197 12.75 2.65 3.80
CA TYR A 197 12.70 3.07 2.40
C TYR A 197 14.09 3.07 1.75
N GLU A 198 15.12 3.55 2.44
CA GLU A 198 16.48 3.61 1.88
C GLU A 198 17.06 2.20 1.65
N ASN A 199 16.79 1.26 2.55
CA ASN A 199 17.31 -0.11 2.46
C ASN A 199 16.36 -1.09 1.75
N PHE A 200 15.18 -0.65 1.30
CA PHE A 200 14.14 -1.55 0.79
C PHE A 200 14.63 -2.44 -0.35
N GLU A 201 15.46 -1.91 -1.26
CA GLU A 201 15.94 -2.65 -2.41
C GLU A 201 16.83 -3.85 -2.01
N GLU A 202 17.67 -3.67 -1.00
CA GLU A 202 18.52 -4.71 -0.42
C GLU A 202 17.69 -5.74 0.34
N LEU A 203 16.67 -5.29 1.08
CA LEU A 203 15.77 -6.14 1.87
C LEU A 203 14.92 -7.08 1.00
N VAL A 204 14.58 -6.71 -0.24
CA VAL A 204 13.80 -7.58 -1.14
C VAL A 204 14.65 -8.64 -1.87
N ARG A 205 15.99 -8.59 -1.73
CA ARG A 205 16.90 -9.59 -2.34
C ARG A 205 17.08 -10.85 -1.48
N THR A 206 16.76 -10.78 -0.19
CA THR A 206 16.88 -11.88 0.77
C THR A 206 15.67 -12.81 0.73
#